data_AF-A0A2E4ZR35-F1
#
_entry.id   AF-A0A2E4ZR35-F1
#
_cell.length_a   1.000
_cell.length_b   1.000
_cell.length_c   1.000
_cell.angle_alpha   90.00
_cell.angle_beta   90.00
_cell.angle_gamma   90.00
#
_symmetry.space_group_name_H-M   'P 1'
#
loop_
_entity.id
_entity.type
_entity.pdbx_description
1 polymer ?
#
loop_
_entity_poly.entity_id
_entity_poly.type
_entity_poly.pdbx_seq_one_letter_code
_entity_poly.pdbx_strand_id
1 'polypeptide(L)'
;MEAAAENDKVVIVLDRPNPHGHQIAGPVCTEKWKSFVGQVPVPVLHGMTLGEMARLFNGEGWLEGGARCDLIVIPCVGYAHSDAWYPQIAPSPNLPTPESIALYPSLCPLEPTVVSVGRGTPTPFECVGMPQGALGSFTFTPQPVPGAAPHPKHDGVTCFGQNLHGLGKEWMQSPSGFSWNALSEYARMWQNAVRDEPFITASSSLARLSGDESLQQVINGELEMSEFVAGWLEGLRAFDALRQPYLLYPVQRLAP
;
A
#
# COMPACT_ATOMS: atom_id res chain seq x y z
N MET A 1 16.55 -4.14 -13.14
CA MET A 1 16.48 -5.05 -14.30
C MET A 1 16.95 -4.35 -15.56
N GLU A 2 16.47 -3.12 -15.83
CA GLU A 2 16.93 -2.26 -16.94
C GLU A 2 18.45 -2.17 -17.04
N ALA A 3 19.12 -1.70 -15.98
CA ALA A 3 20.58 -1.60 -15.96
C ALA A 3 21.32 -2.93 -16.21
N ALA A 4 20.72 -4.08 -15.87
CA ALA A 4 21.31 -5.38 -16.13
C ALA A 4 21.16 -5.77 -17.62
N ALA A 5 19.99 -5.50 -18.21
CA ALA A 5 19.74 -5.71 -19.63
C ALA A 5 20.67 -4.83 -20.50
N GLU A 6 20.92 -3.58 -20.10
CA GLU A 6 21.84 -2.66 -20.79
C GLU A 6 23.30 -3.09 -20.77
N ASN A 7 23.70 -3.93 -19.81
CA ASN A 7 25.09 -4.30 -19.55
C ASN A 7 25.35 -5.81 -19.72
N ASP A 8 24.43 -6.52 -20.40
CA ASP A 8 24.50 -7.96 -20.64
C ASP A 8 24.73 -8.76 -19.35
N LYS A 9 24.00 -8.41 -18.27
CA LYS A 9 24.08 -9.08 -16.97
C LYS A 9 22.83 -9.90 -16.70
N VAL A 10 23.05 -11.04 -16.05
CA VAL A 10 21.98 -11.90 -15.54
C VAL A 10 21.44 -11.31 -14.23
N VAL A 11 20.11 -11.25 -14.11
CA VAL A 11 19.43 -10.97 -12.84
C VAL A 11 18.91 -12.28 -12.28
N ILE A 12 19.28 -12.56 -11.03
CA ILE A 12 18.78 -13.71 -10.28
C ILE A 12 17.89 -13.19 -9.15
N VAL A 13 16.61 -13.56 -9.18
CA VAL A 13 15.65 -13.26 -8.11
C VAL A 13 15.53 -14.50 -7.22
N LEU A 14 16.01 -14.39 -5.98
CA LEU A 14 15.70 -15.36 -4.92
C LEU A 14 14.35 -14.97 -4.33
N ASP A 15 13.29 -15.61 -4.82
CA ASP A 15 11.95 -15.12 -4.60
C ASP A 15 11.50 -15.27 -3.15
N ARG A 16 10.53 -14.46 -2.75
CA ARG A 16 9.96 -14.44 -1.39
C ARG A 16 8.45 -14.26 -1.47
N PRO A 17 7.69 -14.82 -0.51
CA PRO A 17 6.25 -14.58 -0.45
C PRO A 17 5.92 -13.09 -0.36
N ASN A 18 4.79 -12.70 -0.92
CA ASN A 18 4.24 -11.36 -0.75
C ASN A 18 3.31 -11.37 0.47
N PRO A 19 3.52 -10.53 1.49
CA PRO A 19 2.59 -10.43 2.63
C PRO A 19 1.15 -10.15 2.22
N HIS A 20 0.94 -9.51 1.07
CA HIS A 20 -0.38 -9.21 0.50
C HIS A 20 -0.71 -10.06 -0.74
N GLY A 21 -0.05 -11.21 -0.92
CA GLY A 21 -0.22 -12.08 -2.09
C GLY A 21 -1.66 -12.55 -2.32
N HIS A 22 -2.43 -12.67 -1.24
CA HIS A 22 -3.78 -13.24 -1.24
C HIS A 22 -4.84 -12.35 -1.91
N GLN A 23 -4.54 -11.08 -2.21
CA GLN A 23 -5.52 -10.14 -2.74
C GLN A 23 -4.95 -9.21 -3.82
N ILE A 24 -5.85 -8.70 -4.67
CA ILE A 24 -5.61 -7.55 -5.53
C ILE A 24 -6.62 -6.45 -5.19
N ALA A 25 -6.17 -5.21 -5.05
CA ALA A 25 -7.04 -4.10 -4.67
C ALA A 25 -6.42 -2.74 -4.97
N GLY A 26 -7.27 -1.71 -5.00
CA GLY A 26 -6.90 -0.35 -5.34
C GLY A 26 -6.95 -0.09 -6.85
N PRO A 27 -6.92 1.20 -7.25
CA PRO A 27 -6.87 1.57 -8.65
C PRO A 27 -5.52 1.19 -9.26
N VAL A 28 -5.50 0.96 -10.58
CA VAL A 28 -4.28 0.71 -11.34
C VAL A 28 -3.56 2.03 -11.59
N CYS A 29 -2.27 2.09 -11.29
CA CYS A 29 -1.48 3.31 -11.49
C CYS A 29 -1.51 3.75 -12.96
N THR A 30 -1.90 5.00 -13.20
CA THR A 30 -1.89 5.60 -14.54
C THR A 30 -0.53 6.23 -14.86
N GLU A 31 -0.17 6.34 -16.14
CA GLU A 31 1.09 6.97 -16.57
C GLU A 31 1.24 8.42 -16.06
N LYS A 32 0.13 9.15 -15.92
CA LYS A 32 0.11 10.50 -15.36
C LYS A 32 0.70 10.57 -13.95
N TRP A 33 0.52 9.53 -13.15
CA TRP A 33 0.94 9.47 -11.75
C TRP A 33 2.18 8.62 -11.52
N LYS A 34 2.83 8.17 -12.62
CA LYS A 34 4.09 7.46 -12.57
C LYS A 34 5.14 8.27 -11.80
N SER A 35 5.74 7.64 -10.79
CA SER A 35 6.75 8.24 -9.92
C SER A 35 7.59 7.17 -9.23
N PHE A 36 8.55 7.56 -8.40
CA PHE A 36 9.35 6.59 -7.63
C PHE A 36 8.50 5.68 -6.72
N VAL A 37 7.33 6.15 -6.27
CA VAL A 37 6.41 5.39 -5.41
C VAL A 37 5.30 4.65 -6.19
N GLY A 38 5.38 4.65 -7.52
CA GLY A 38 4.45 3.96 -8.42
C GLY A 38 4.99 3.99 -9.85
N GLN A 39 5.81 3.01 -10.23
CA GLN A 39 6.57 3.03 -11.49
C GLN A 39 5.91 2.27 -12.64
N VAL A 40 4.97 1.39 -12.33
CA VAL A 40 4.40 0.42 -13.27
C VAL A 40 2.87 0.41 -13.16
N PRO A 41 2.15 0.07 -14.25
CA PRO A 41 0.69 0.09 -14.28
C PRO A 41 0.11 -1.15 -13.59
N VAL A 42 0.32 -1.23 -12.27
CA VAL A 42 -0.23 -2.28 -11.40
C VAL A 42 -1.15 -1.64 -10.35
N PRO A 43 -2.11 -2.39 -9.79
CA PRO A 43 -2.91 -1.90 -8.68
C PRO A 43 -2.07 -1.75 -7.40
N VAL A 44 -2.55 -0.95 -6.45
CA VAL A 44 -1.90 -0.70 -5.15
C VAL A 44 -1.51 -2.01 -4.46
N LEU A 45 -2.44 -2.96 -4.40
CA LEU A 45 -2.19 -4.34 -4.01
C LEU A 45 -2.21 -5.19 -5.28
N HIS A 46 -1.04 -5.61 -5.73
CA HIS A 46 -0.86 -6.40 -6.97
C HIS A 46 -0.88 -7.91 -6.74
N GLY A 47 -0.79 -8.39 -5.50
CA GLY A 47 -0.92 -9.81 -5.17
C GLY A 47 0.10 -10.72 -5.87
N MET A 48 1.28 -10.20 -6.22
CA MET A 48 2.36 -10.94 -6.90
C MET A 48 3.64 -10.87 -6.08
N THR A 49 4.45 -11.92 -6.13
CA THR A 49 5.82 -11.92 -5.60
C THR A 49 6.75 -11.08 -6.48
N LEU A 50 7.95 -10.77 -5.99
CA LEU A 50 8.95 -10.04 -6.78
C LEU A 50 9.40 -10.85 -8.00
N GLY A 51 9.50 -12.17 -7.89
CA GLY A 51 9.82 -13.06 -9.00
C GLY A 51 8.77 -13.02 -10.10
N GLU A 52 7.49 -13.10 -9.74
CA GLU A 52 6.39 -13.00 -10.70
C GLU A 52 6.30 -11.60 -11.34
N MET A 53 6.50 -10.53 -10.56
CA MET A 53 6.56 -9.17 -11.12
C MET A 53 7.73 -9.00 -12.09
N ALA A 54 8.91 -9.53 -11.75
CA ALA A 54 10.07 -9.49 -12.66
C ALA A 54 9.75 -10.21 -13.99
N ARG A 55 9.08 -11.36 -13.93
CA ARG A 55 8.61 -12.07 -15.14
C ARG A 55 7.61 -11.23 -15.94
N LEU A 56 6.63 -10.63 -15.27
CA LEU A 56 5.64 -9.73 -15.88
C LEU A 56 6.33 -8.57 -16.60
N PHE A 57 7.23 -7.85 -15.94
CA PHE A 57 7.91 -6.69 -16.51
C PHE A 57 8.73 -7.06 -17.75
N ASN A 58 9.41 -8.22 -17.71
CA ASN A 58 10.21 -8.70 -18.82
C ASN A 58 9.35 -9.23 -19.99
N GLY A 59 8.24 -9.88 -19.68
CA GLY A 59 7.32 -10.46 -20.67
C GLY A 59 6.55 -9.40 -21.45
N GLU A 60 6.02 -8.41 -20.73
CA GLU A 60 5.26 -7.28 -21.27
C GLU A 60 6.15 -6.17 -21.86
N GLY A 61 7.48 -6.30 -21.74
CA GLY A 61 8.42 -5.30 -22.25
C GLY A 61 8.30 -3.95 -21.56
N TRP A 62 7.99 -3.95 -20.26
CA TRP A 62 7.84 -2.75 -19.44
C TRP A 62 9.17 -2.14 -18.98
N LEU A 63 10.28 -2.80 -19.26
CA LEU A 63 11.61 -2.21 -19.10
C LEU A 63 11.82 -1.12 -20.16
N GLU A 64 12.57 -0.08 -19.82
CA GLU A 64 12.88 1.03 -20.72
C GLU A 64 13.30 0.57 -22.13
N GLY A 65 12.73 1.21 -23.16
CA GLY A 65 12.99 0.88 -24.57
C GLY A 65 12.48 -0.50 -25.01
N GLY A 66 11.67 -1.19 -24.21
CA GLY A 66 11.24 -2.56 -24.47
C GLY A 66 12.36 -3.58 -24.23
N ALA A 67 13.38 -3.22 -23.45
CA ALA A 67 14.50 -4.09 -23.13
C ALA A 67 14.03 -5.40 -22.48
N ARG A 68 14.82 -6.46 -22.65
CA ARG A 68 14.61 -7.73 -21.96
C ARG A 68 15.87 -8.11 -21.20
N CYS A 69 15.69 -8.42 -19.92
CA CYS A 69 16.74 -8.88 -19.04
C CYS A 69 16.90 -10.40 -19.13
N ASP A 70 18.13 -10.91 -19.09
CA ASP A 70 18.36 -12.32 -18.79
C ASP A 70 17.98 -12.56 -17.32
N LEU A 71 16.87 -13.25 -17.08
CA LEU A 71 16.20 -13.34 -15.79
C LEU A 71 16.07 -14.80 -15.36
N ILE A 72 16.62 -15.09 -14.18
CA ILE A 72 16.43 -16.34 -13.46
C ILE A 72 15.62 -16.04 -12.20
N VAL A 73 14.50 -16.73 -12.03
CA VAL A 73 13.71 -16.67 -10.79
C VAL A 73 13.83 -18.03 -10.09
N ILE A 74 14.27 -18.01 -8.83
CA ILE A 74 14.31 -19.19 -7.97
C ILE A 74 13.05 -19.15 -7.09
N PRO A 75 12.03 -19.96 -7.38
CA PRO A 75 10.74 -19.89 -6.69
C PRO A 75 10.80 -20.44 -5.26
N CYS A 76 9.87 -20.00 -4.43
CA CYS A 76 9.61 -20.60 -3.12
C CYS A 76 9.06 -22.03 -3.27
N VAL A 77 9.40 -22.91 -2.33
CA VAL A 77 8.79 -24.26 -2.26
C VAL A 77 7.56 -24.21 -1.37
N GLY A 78 6.44 -24.72 -1.87
CA GLY A 78 5.22 -24.93 -1.07
C GLY A 78 4.44 -23.67 -0.69
N TYR A 79 4.70 -22.53 -1.33
CA TYR A 79 3.95 -21.29 -1.18
C TYR A 79 2.74 -21.25 -2.14
N ALA A 80 1.62 -20.75 -1.64
CA ALA A 80 0.43 -20.36 -2.39
C ALA A 80 0.07 -18.91 -2.03
N HIS A 81 -0.52 -18.16 -2.96
CA HIS A 81 -0.85 -16.75 -2.73
C HIS A 81 -1.82 -16.54 -1.55
N SER A 82 -2.69 -17.50 -1.28
CA SER A 82 -3.59 -17.47 -0.10
C SER A 82 -2.88 -17.66 1.25
N ASP A 83 -1.59 -17.94 1.28
CA ASP A 83 -0.87 -18.17 2.53
C ASP A 83 -0.58 -16.85 3.23
N ALA A 84 -0.97 -16.76 4.50
CA ALA A 84 -0.50 -15.68 5.36
C ALA A 84 1.01 -15.83 5.59
N TRP A 85 1.76 -14.80 5.21
CA TRP A 85 3.21 -14.75 5.42
C TRP A 85 3.64 -13.35 5.83
N TYR A 86 4.63 -13.28 6.73
CA TYR A 86 5.27 -12.03 7.11
C TYR A 86 6.79 -12.21 7.18
N PRO A 87 7.56 -11.18 6.83
CA PRO A 87 9.01 -11.22 6.95
C PRO A 87 9.43 -11.29 8.42
N GLN A 88 10.44 -12.10 8.71
CA GLN A 88 11.03 -12.23 10.06
C GLN A 88 11.89 -11.02 10.45
N ILE A 89 12.29 -10.22 9.45
CA ILE A 89 13.04 -8.98 9.62
C ILE A 89 12.14 -7.85 9.11
N ALA A 90 11.98 -6.80 9.91
CA ALA A 90 11.18 -5.65 9.53
C ALA A 90 11.66 -5.08 8.17
N PRO A 91 10.78 -4.94 7.17
CA PRO A 91 11.16 -4.40 5.86
C PRO A 91 11.46 -2.90 5.91
N SER A 92 11.01 -2.22 6.97
CA SER A 92 11.25 -0.80 7.22
C SER A 92 11.22 -0.55 8.73
N PRO A 93 11.97 0.44 9.26
CA PRO A 93 11.88 0.84 10.66
C PRO A 93 10.46 1.24 11.10
N ASN A 94 9.59 1.67 10.18
CA ASN A 94 8.19 1.99 10.48
C ASN A 94 7.20 0.87 10.11
N LEU A 95 7.70 -0.29 9.69
CA LEU A 95 6.88 -1.50 9.51
C LEU A 95 7.42 -2.63 10.39
N PRO A 96 7.45 -2.45 11.73
CA PRO A 96 8.13 -3.36 12.64
C PRO A 96 7.36 -4.67 12.89
N THR A 97 6.06 -4.70 12.62
CA THR A 97 5.17 -5.81 12.99
C THR A 97 4.36 -6.34 11.80
N PRO A 98 3.88 -7.60 11.86
CA PRO A 98 2.86 -8.11 10.94
C PRO A 98 1.64 -7.20 10.80
N GLU A 99 1.21 -6.58 11.90
CA GLU A 99 0.07 -5.67 11.96
C GLU A 99 0.32 -4.41 11.10
N SER A 100 1.44 -3.73 11.32
CA SER A 100 1.84 -2.55 10.53
C SER A 100 1.98 -2.86 9.04
N ILE A 101 2.52 -4.04 8.70
CA ILE A 101 2.66 -4.50 7.31
C ILE A 101 1.28 -4.73 6.68
N ALA A 102 0.35 -5.33 7.40
CA ALA A 102 -1.01 -5.60 6.94
C ALA A 102 -1.81 -4.29 6.72
N LEU A 103 -1.66 -3.32 7.62
CA LEU A 103 -2.41 -2.07 7.59
C LEU A 103 -1.78 -1.01 6.66
N TYR A 104 -0.49 -1.10 6.34
CA TYR A 104 0.25 -0.11 5.56
C TYR A 104 -0.47 0.34 4.26
N PRO A 105 -0.96 -0.55 3.37
CA PRO A 105 -1.62 -0.12 2.14
C PRO A 105 -2.86 0.73 2.38
N SER A 106 -3.56 0.48 3.49
CA SER A 106 -4.79 1.19 3.85
C SER A 106 -4.53 2.55 4.49
N LEU A 107 -3.42 2.69 5.19
CA LEU A 107 -3.10 3.90 5.95
C LEU A 107 -2.10 4.81 5.25
N CYS A 108 -1.27 4.31 4.34
CA CYS A 108 -0.27 5.11 3.63
C CYS A 108 -0.86 6.34 2.90
N PRO A 109 -2.05 6.29 2.28
CA PRO A 109 -2.65 7.49 1.67
C PRO A 109 -3.04 8.61 2.65
N LEU A 110 -3.02 8.37 3.97
CA LEU A 110 -3.17 9.42 4.98
C LEU A 110 -1.89 10.24 5.19
N GLU A 111 -0.73 9.76 4.74
CA GLU A 111 0.54 10.50 4.87
C GLU A 111 0.51 11.92 4.27
N PRO A 112 -0.04 12.17 3.08
CA PRO A 112 -0.21 13.51 2.50
C PRO A 112 -1.45 14.28 3.01
N THR A 113 -1.96 13.94 4.20
CA THR A 113 -3.07 14.64 4.86
C THR A 113 -2.63 15.23 6.21
N VAL A 114 -3.54 15.83 6.98
CA VAL A 114 -3.25 16.23 8.37
C VAL A 114 -3.21 15.05 9.36
N VAL A 115 -3.60 13.84 8.98
CA VAL A 115 -3.68 12.69 9.89
C VAL A 115 -2.31 12.05 10.13
N SER A 116 -1.96 11.80 11.39
CA SER A 116 -0.82 10.96 11.75
C SER A 116 -1.21 9.49 11.69
N VAL A 117 -0.33 8.68 11.10
CA VAL A 117 -0.44 7.21 11.03
C VAL A 117 0.41 6.51 12.10
N GLY A 118 0.67 7.20 13.22
CA GLY A 118 1.43 6.63 14.34
C GLY A 118 2.96 6.60 14.18
N ARG A 119 3.53 7.18 13.11
CA ARG A 119 4.99 7.38 13.03
C ARG A 119 5.47 8.20 14.23
N GLY A 120 6.60 7.81 14.81
CA GLY A 120 7.11 8.41 16.06
C GLY A 120 6.50 7.82 17.34
N THR A 121 5.76 6.71 17.22
CA THR A 121 5.25 5.93 18.36
C THR A 121 5.79 4.49 18.30
N PRO A 122 5.59 3.67 19.34
CA PRO A 122 5.95 2.25 19.30
C PRO A 122 5.19 1.41 18.26
N THR A 123 4.05 1.89 17.74
CA THR A 123 3.13 1.15 16.87
C THR A 123 2.79 1.94 15.59
N PRO A 124 3.79 2.28 14.75
CA PRO A 124 3.55 2.99 13.49
C PRO A 124 2.69 2.13 12.55
N PHE A 125 1.78 2.77 11.82
CA PHE A 125 0.77 2.12 10.96
C PHE A 125 -0.18 1.16 11.69
N GLU A 126 -0.33 1.28 13.01
CA GLU A 126 -1.33 0.53 13.78
C GLU A 126 -2.33 1.45 14.49
N CYS A 127 -2.22 2.75 14.25
CA CYS A 127 -3.15 3.75 14.75
C CYS A 127 -3.22 4.93 13.78
N VAL A 128 -4.30 5.69 13.90
CA VAL A 128 -4.52 6.93 13.15
C VAL A 128 -5.09 7.99 14.07
N GLY A 129 -4.76 9.25 13.84
CA GLY A 129 -5.31 10.36 14.62
C GLY A 129 -4.74 11.72 14.24
N MET A 130 -5.32 12.77 14.81
CA MET A 130 -4.90 14.16 14.61
C MET A 130 -5.17 15.00 15.86
N PRO A 131 -4.54 16.18 16.03
CA PRO A 131 -4.72 16.99 17.23
C PRO A 131 -6.12 17.63 17.35
N GLN A 132 -6.79 17.90 16.22
CA GLN A 132 -8.14 18.47 16.18
C GLN A 132 -9.08 17.60 15.34
N GLY A 133 -10.27 17.29 15.89
CA GLY A 133 -11.19 16.31 15.33
C GLY A 133 -10.73 14.89 15.67
N ALA A 134 -11.61 14.08 16.25
CA ALA A 134 -11.23 12.80 16.84
C ALA A 134 -12.27 11.71 16.56
N LEU A 135 -11.91 10.69 15.78
CA LEU A 135 -12.67 9.45 15.71
C LEU A 135 -12.26 8.58 16.89
N GLY A 136 -13.17 8.31 17.83
CA GLY A 136 -12.88 7.45 18.98
C GLY A 136 -12.16 8.15 20.13
N SER A 137 -11.61 7.37 21.05
CA SER A 137 -11.05 7.83 22.33
C SER A 137 -9.57 7.48 22.54
N PHE A 138 -8.93 6.84 21.56
CA PHE A 138 -7.52 6.49 21.65
C PHE A 138 -6.66 7.73 21.45
N THR A 139 -5.55 7.80 22.19
CA THR A 139 -4.60 8.91 22.08
C THR A 139 -3.18 8.40 21.97
N PHE A 140 -2.37 9.15 21.24
CA PHE A 140 -0.94 8.91 21.12
C PHE A 140 -0.22 10.23 20.88
N THR A 141 1.06 10.31 21.26
CA THR A 141 1.88 11.50 21.04
C THR A 141 3.13 11.10 20.27
N PRO A 142 3.23 11.43 18.98
CA PRO A 142 4.43 11.19 18.18
C PRO A 142 5.67 11.87 18.77
N GLN A 143 6.80 11.17 18.74
CA GLN A 143 8.11 11.65 19.18
C GLN A 143 9.18 11.32 18.13
N PRO A 144 10.27 12.10 18.04
CA PRO A 144 11.34 11.82 17.10
C PRO A 144 11.99 10.46 17.38
N VAL A 145 12.06 9.61 16.36
CA VAL A 145 12.74 8.30 16.42
C VAL A 145 13.84 8.28 15.35
N PRO A 146 15.13 8.38 15.74
CA PRO A 146 16.24 8.36 14.80
C PRO A 146 16.21 7.12 13.90
N GLY A 147 16.40 7.31 12.60
CA GLY A 147 16.38 6.24 11.61
C GLY A 147 14.99 5.72 11.22
N ALA A 148 13.92 6.12 11.91
CA ALA A 148 12.55 5.75 11.57
C ALA A 148 11.68 6.97 11.23
N ALA A 149 11.51 7.87 12.17
CA ALA A 149 10.68 9.06 12.04
C ALA A 149 11.35 10.23 12.77
N PRO A 150 12.39 10.86 12.20
CA PRO A 150 13.10 11.95 12.85
C PRO A 150 12.26 13.24 12.98
N HIS A 151 11.26 13.39 12.10
CA HIS A 151 10.31 14.51 12.10
C HIS A 151 8.90 13.95 11.92
N PRO A 152 8.33 13.29 12.94
CA PRO A 152 7.01 12.72 12.82
C PRO A 152 5.95 13.84 12.70
N LYS A 153 4.84 13.54 12.04
CA LYS A 153 3.71 14.46 12.00
C LYS A 153 3.16 14.65 13.41
N HIS A 154 2.92 15.88 13.81
CA HIS A 154 2.47 16.26 15.16
C HIS A 154 3.48 15.92 16.25
N ASP A 155 4.77 16.14 15.98
CA ASP A 155 5.86 15.98 16.93
C ASP A 155 5.57 16.68 18.28
N GLY A 156 5.55 15.92 19.37
CA GLY A 156 5.29 16.43 20.71
C GLY A 156 3.82 16.79 21.00
N VAL A 157 2.92 16.63 20.04
CA VAL A 157 1.50 17.01 20.15
C VAL A 157 0.64 15.77 20.24
N THR A 158 -0.24 15.72 21.24
CA THR A 158 -1.17 14.60 21.39
C THR A 158 -2.17 14.56 20.24
N CYS A 159 -2.25 13.43 19.56
CA CYS A 159 -3.26 13.10 18.58
C CYS A 159 -4.38 12.28 19.23
N PHE A 160 -5.62 12.54 18.81
CA PHE A 160 -6.80 11.79 19.18
C PHE A 160 -7.31 11.02 17.95
N GLY A 161 -7.70 9.77 18.15
CA GLY A 161 -8.11 8.91 17.05
C GLY A 161 -8.38 7.47 17.47
N GLN A 162 -7.98 6.53 16.61
CA GLN A 162 -8.32 5.11 16.71
C GLN A 162 -7.06 4.26 16.87
N ASN A 163 -7.16 3.28 17.76
CA ASN A 163 -6.25 2.14 17.77
C ASN A 163 -6.79 1.11 16.77
N LEU A 164 -5.98 0.75 15.78
CA LEU A 164 -6.34 -0.23 14.75
C LEU A 164 -5.70 -1.60 15.01
N HIS A 165 -4.96 -1.76 16.11
CA HIS A 165 -4.32 -3.02 16.46
C HIS A 165 -5.34 -4.15 16.58
N GLY A 166 -5.07 -5.25 15.88
CA GLY A 166 -5.91 -6.44 15.74
C GLY A 166 -6.56 -6.53 14.36
N LEU A 167 -6.81 -5.38 13.70
CA LEU A 167 -7.45 -5.32 12.39
C LEU A 167 -6.57 -5.94 11.29
N GLY A 168 -5.26 -5.71 11.34
CA GLY A 168 -4.30 -6.30 10.39
C GLY A 168 -4.31 -7.82 10.45
N LYS A 169 -4.35 -8.40 11.64
CA LYS A 169 -4.54 -9.85 11.83
C LYS A 169 -5.87 -10.34 11.24
N GLU A 170 -6.98 -9.63 11.49
CA GLU A 170 -8.29 -10.00 10.94
C GLU A 170 -8.28 -9.98 9.40
N TRP A 171 -7.71 -8.94 8.81
CA TRP A 171 -7.57 -8.77 7.37
C TRP A 171 -6.77 -9.89 6.72
N MET A 172 -5.69 -10.28 7.37
CA MET A 172 -4.79 -11.32 6.86
C MET A 172 -5.34 -12.74 7.03
N GLN A 173 -6.43 -12.90 7.80
CA GLN A 173 -7.21 -14.12 7.90
C GLN A 173 -8.46 -14.11 7.00
N SER A 174 -8.72 -12.98 6.35
CA SER A 174 -9.84 -12.78 5.44
C SER A 174 -9.39 -12.92 3.98
N PRO A 175 -10.26 -13.38 3.07
CA PRO A 175 -10.00 -13.30 1.63
C PRO A 175 -9.84 -11.86 1.10
N SER A 176 -10.29 -10.87 1.86
CA SER A 176 -10.13 -9.44 1.57
C SER A 176 -9.80 -8.66 2.84
N GLY A 177 -8.76 -7.83 2.76
CA GLY A 177 -8.19 -7.14 3.91
C GLY A 177 -7.54 -5.83 3.51
N PHE A 178 -8.37 -4.84 3.16
CA PHE A 178 -7.93 -3.52 2.69
C PHE A 178 -9.10 -2.53 2.70
N SER A 179 -8.88 -1.29 3.15
CA SER A 179 -9.90 -0.23 3.10
C SER A 179 -9.29 1.16 3.20
N TRP A 180 -9.83 2.10 2.44
CA TRP A 180 -9.50 3.53 2.56
C TRP A 180 -10.59 4.35 3.28
N ASN A 181 -11.57 3.71 3.92
CA ASN A 181 -12.66 4.42 4.60
C ASN A 181 -12.17 5.42 5.66
N ALA A 182 -11.09 5.11 6.37
CA ALA A 182 -10.49 6.03 7.33
C ALA A 182 -10.17 7.40 6.68
N LEU A 183 -9.77 7.44 5.41
CA LEU A 183 -9.48 8.67 4.69
C LEU A 183 -10.70 9.61 4.62
N SER A 184 -11.86 9.08 4.19
CA SER A 184 -13.09 9.88 4.06
C SER A 184 -13.70 10.22 5.42
N GLU A 185 -13.60 9.32 6.40
CA GLU A 185 -14.08 9.55 7.76
C GLU A 185 -13.29 10.68 8.45
N TYR A 186 -11.95 10.63 8.41
CA TYR A 186 -11.12 11.71 8.96
C TYR A 186 -11.27 13.01 8.20
N ALA A 187 -11.40 12.98 6.87
CA ALA A 187 -11.64 14.17 6.06
C ALA A 187 -12.93 14.90 6.47
N ARG A 188 -14.05 14.16 6.59
CA ARG A 188 -15.34 14.71 7.01
C ARG A 188 -15.25 15.32 8.41
N MET A 189 -14.51 14.69 9.31
CA MET A 189 -14.36 15.18 10.67
C MET A 189 -13.47 16.40 10.78
N TRP A 190 -12.39 16.45 10.01
CA TRP A 190 -11.56 17.63 9.89
C TRP A 190 -12.38 18.81 9.39
N GLN A 191 -13.11 18.65 8.28
CA GLN A 191 -13.95 19.71 7.70
C GLN A 191 -15.01 20.25 8.68
N ASN A 192 -15.51 19.40 9.58
CA ASN A 192 -16.46 19.80 10.63
C ASN A 192 -15.80 20.51 11.81
N ALA A 193 -14.59 20.08 12.21
CA ALA A 193 -13.89 20.56 13.40
C ALA A 193 -13.02 21.80 13.13
N VAL A 194 -12.42 21.86 11.95
CA VAL A 194 -11.47 22.89 11.52
C VAL A 194 -11.98 23.48 10.20
N ARG A 195 -12.52 24.69 10.28
CA ARG A 195 -13.01 25.42 9.11
C ARG A 195 -11.84 26.09 8.39
N ASP A 196 -11.95 26.16 7.07
CA ASP A 196 -11.05 26.92 6.19
C ASP A 196 -9.58 26.45 6.15
N GLU A 197 -9.25 25.30 6.74
CA GLU A 197 -7.94 24.65 6.61
C GLU A 197 -8.01 23.38 5.75
N PRO A 198 -7.06 23.17 4.82
CA PRO A 198 -7.06 22.00 3.95
C PRO A 198 -6.74 20.72 4.72
N PHE A 199 -7.54 19.67 4.52
CA PHE A 199 -7.25 18.33 5.03
C PHE A 199 -6.05 17.68 4.33
N ILE A 200 -5.93 17.89 3.02
CA ILE A 200 -4.84 17.38 2.19
C ILE A 200 -3.68 18.37 2.24
N THR A 201 -2.51 17.92 2.66
CA THR A 201 -1.30 18.75 2.71
C THR A 201 -0.49 18.68 1.42
N ALA A 202 -0.67 17.62 0.61
CA ALA A 202 0.02 17.45 -0.67
C ALA A 202 -0.78 16.59 -1.67
N SER A 203 -1.69 17.20 -2.46
CA SER A 203 -2.53 16.50 -3.44
C SER A 203 -1.75 15.67 -4.46
N SER A 204 -0.62 16.16 -4.96
CA SER A 204 0.20 15.41 -5.91
C SER A 204 0.83 14.16 -5.29
N SER A 205 1.12 14.19 -3.99
CA SER A 205 1.63 13.00 -3.28
C SER A 205 0.51 12.00 -3.03
N LEU A 206 -0.70 12.47 -2.70
CA LEU A 206 -1.87 11.60 -2.60
C LEU A 206 -2.13 10.87 -3.92
N ALA A 207 -2.20 11.60 -5.03
CA ALA A 207 -2.45 11.01 -6.34
C ALA A 207 -1.34 10.06 -6.81
N ARG A 208 -0.08 10.31 -6.43
CA ARG A 208 1.04 9.37 -6.69
C ARG A 208 0.98 8.10 -5.85
N LEU A 209 0.53 8.20 -4.60
CA LEU A 209 0.39 7.03 -3.71
C LEU A 209 -0.83 6.18 -4.08
N SER A 210 -1.94 6.81 -4.45
CA SER A 210 -3.13 6.11 -4.91
C SER A 210 -3.01 5.64 -6.36
N GLY A 211 -2.26 6.35 -7.21
CA GLY A 211 -2.28 6.16 -8.67
C GLY A 211 -3.49 6.81 -9.36
N ASP A 212 -4.35 7.49 -8.60
CA ASP A 212 -5.63 8.04 -9.03
C ASP A 212 -5.96 9.36 -8.31
N GLU A 213 -6.19 10.43 -9.08
CA GLU A 213 -6.50 11.76 -8.54
C GLU A 213 -7.93 11.90 -8.03
N SER A 214 -8.85 11.05 -8.45
CA SER A 214 -10.26 11.10 -8.03
C SER A 214 -10.45 10.75 -6.55
N LEU A 215 -9.44 10.18 -5.88
CA LEU A 215 -9.43 10.04 -4.42
C LEU A 215 -9.59 11.38 -3.70
N GLN A 216 -9.15 12.49 -4.32
CA GLN A 216 -9.39 13.83 -3.80
C GLN A 216 -10.89 14.20 -3.82
N GLN A 217 -11.64 13.76 -4.83
CA GLN A 217 -13.10 13.99 -4.88
C GLN A 217 -13.80 13.26 -3.72
N VAL A 218 -13.32 12.07 -3.35
CA VAL A 218 -13.83 11.35 -2.18
C VAL A 218 -13.57 12.12 -0.89
N ILE A 219 -12.36 12.67 -0.73
CA ILE A 219 -12.02 13.51 0.43
C ILE A 219 -12.88 14.78 0.49
N ASN A 220 -13.19 15.37 -0.66
CA ASN A 220 -14.02 16.57 -0.76
C ASN A 220 -15.52 16.28 -0.57
N GLY A 221 -15.94 15.01 -0.50
CA GLY A 221 -17.35 14.62 -0.43
C GLY A 221 -18.10 14.76 -1.76
N GLU A 222 -17.37 14.83 -2.88
CA GLU A 222 -17.92 14.92 -4.24
C GLU A 222 -18.17 13.54 -4.86
N LEU A 223 -17.53 12.49 -4.33
CA LEU A 223 -17.63 11.09 -4.76
C LEU A 223 -17.75 10.19 -3.53
N GLU A 224 -18.67 9.24 -3.52
CA GLU A 224 -18.77 8.28 -2.42
C GLU A 224 -17.63 7.25 -2.50
N MET A 225 -17.08 6.85 -1.34
CA MET A 225 -15.99 5.88 -1.29
C MET A 225 -16.38 4.53 -1.92
N SER A 226 -17.64 4.12 -1.77
CA SER A 226 -18.15 2.90 -2.40
C SER A 226 -18.17 2.98 -3.93
N GLU A 227 -18.52 4.14 -4.49
CA GLU A 227 -18.50 4.37 -5.94
C GLU A 227 -17.08 4.41 -6.47
N PHE A 228 -16.17 5.06 -5.74
CA PHE A 228 -14.74 5.07 -6.06
C PHE A 228 -14.15 3.66 -6.08
N VAL A 229 -14.41 2.85 -5.04
CA VAL A 229 -13.96 1.45 -4.97
C VAL A 229 -14.57 0.61 -6.10
N ALA A 230 -15.84 0.81 -6.43
CA ALA A 230 -16.48 0.11 -7.54
C ALA A 230 -15.82 0.41 -8.89
N GLY A 231 -15.31 1.64 -9.07
CA GLY A 231 -14.58 2.06 -10.26
C GLY A 231 -13.29 1.27 -10.54
N TRP A 232 -12.70 0.63 -9.53
CA TRP A 232 -11.47 -0.15 -9.72
C TRP A 232 -11.68 -1.47 -10.45
N LEU A 233 -12.91 -1.99 -10.46
CA LEU A 233 -13.21 -3.37 -10.87
C LEU A 233 -12.77 -3.70 -12.29
N GLU A 234 -12.92 -2.76 -13.23
CA GLU A 234 -12.49 -2.96 -14.61
C GLU A 234 -10.97 -3.13 -14.71
N GLY A 235 -10.22 -2.21 -14.10
CA GLY A 235 -8.75 -2.27 -14.07
C GLY A 235 -8.22 -3.50 -13.34
N LEU A 236 -8.85 -3.89 -12.22
CA LEU A 236 -8.48 -5.09 -11.48
C LEU A 236 -8.72 -6.38 -12.28
N ARG A 237 -9.83 -6.48 -13.03
CA ARG A 237 -10.09 -7.63 -13.92
C ARG A 237 -9.09 -7.71 -15.06
N ALA A 238 -8.77 -6.57 -15.68
CA ALA A 238 -7.77 -6.51 -16.73
C ALA A 238 -6.38 -6.92 -16.22
N PHE A 239 -5.98 -6.41 -15.05
CA PHE A 239 -4.72 -6.77 -14.41
C PHE A 239 -4.68 -8.25 -13.99
N ASP A 240 -5.77 -8.79 -13.44
CA ASP A 240 -5.83 -10.19 -13.04
C ASP A 240 -5.66 -11.14 -14.24
N ALA A 241 -6.26 -10.82 -15.39
CA ALA A 241 -6.05 -11.55 -16.63
C ALA A 241 -4.61 -11.42 -17.15
N LEU A 242 -4.05 -10.20 -17.11
CA LEU A 242 -2.68 -9.91 -17.53
C LEU A 242 -1.65 -10.72 -16.75
N ARG A 243 -1.81 -10.83 -15.42
CA ARG A 243 -0.80 -11.46 -14.57
C ARG A 243 -0.80 -12.99 -14.62
N GLN A 244 -1.89 -13.65 -15.07
CA GLN A 244 -2.02 -15.11 -15.04
C GLN A 244 -0.82 -15.87 -15.63
N PRO A 245 -0.29 -15.52 -16.83
CA PRO A 245 0.83 -16.25 -17.43
C PRO A 245 2.14 -16.14 -16.64
N TYR A 246 2.22 -15.16 -15.74
CA TYR A 246 3.42 -14.82 -14.98
C TYR A 246 3.42 -15.37 -13.56
N LEU A 247 2.29 -15.88 -13.08
CA LEU A 247 2.20 -16.50 -11.77
C LEU A 247 3.09 -17.77 -11.71
N LEU A 248 3.76 -17.94 -10.58
CA LEU A 248 4.62 -19.08 -10.25
C LEU A 248 3.96 -19.98 -9.20
N TYR A 249 3.01 -19.43 -8.45
CA TYR A 249 2.37 -20.08 -7.31
C TYR A 249 0.87 -20.20 -7.54
N PRO A 250 0.22 -21.24 -7.01
CA PRO A 250 -1.24 -21.35 -7.06
C PRO A 250 -1.88 -20.18 -6.29
N VAL A 251 -3.00 -19.68 -6.81
CA VAL A 251 -3.75 -18.58 -6.18
C VAL A 251 -4.28 -19.01 -4.81
N GLN A 252 -4.79 -20.24 -4.71
CA GLN A 252 -5.28 -20.82 -3.46
C GLN A 252 -4.51 -22.08 -3.10
N ARG A 253 -4.20 -22.24 -1.82
CA ARG A 253 -3.78 -23.51 -1.24
C ARG A 253 -4.97 -24.45 -1.28
N LEU A 254 -4.87 -25.48 -2.13
CA LEU A 254 -5.78 -26.61 -2.03
C LEU A 254 -5.51 -27.31 -0.70
N ALA A 255 -6.54 -27.43 0.13
CA ALA A 255 -6.44 -28.27 1.32
C ALA A 255 -6.08 -29.70 0.87
N PRO A 256 -5.11 -30.36 1.51
CA PRO A 256 -4.79 -31.75 1.23
C PRO A 256 -5.96 -32.69 1.52
#